data_AF-A0AA40P5L5-F1
#
_entry.id   AF-A0AA40P5L5-F1
#
_cell.length_a   1.000
_cell.length_b   1.000
_cell.length_c   1.000
_cell.angle_alpha   90.00
_cell.angle_beta   90.00
_cell.angle_gamma   90.00
#
_symmetry.space_group_name_H-M   'P 1'
#
loop_
_entity.id
_entity.type
_entity.pdbx_description
1 polymer ?
#
loop_
_entity_poly.entity_id
_entity_poly.type
_entity_poly.pdbx_seq_one_letter_code
_entity_poly.pdbx_strand_id
1 'polypeptide(L)' 'MSLTISRDGGHSWPTRLDLELGDGFCLTNNSQEKLNREFSYPSIIQAADGSLHVAFTYFPQKIKHVHLPLNAIR' A
#
# COMPACT_ATOMS: atom_id res chain seq x y z
N MET A 1 -2.78 -4.50 1.22
CA MET A 1 -2.48 -3.06 1.27
C MET A 1 -3.36 -2.35 0.26
N SER A 2 -4.05 -1.30 0.67
CA SER A 2 -4.99 -0.58 -0.20
C SER A 2 -4.68 0.91 -0.17
N LEU A 3 -4.71 1.53 -1.34
CA LEU A 3 -4.68 2.97 -1.52
C LEU A 3 -6.12 3.45 -1.78
N THR A 4 -6.59 4.39 -0.99
CA THR A 4 -7.88 5.06 -1.24
C THR A 4 -7.64 6.51 -1.62
N ILE A 5 -8.50 7.07 -2.47
CA ILE A 5 -8.38 8.44 -2.98
C ILE A 5 -9.60 9.24 -2.58
N SER A 6 -9.34 10.41 -2.00
CA SER A 6 -10.32 11.46 -1.77
C SER A 6 -10.08 12.61 -2.75
N ARG A 7 -11.17 13.18 -3.28
CA ARG A 7 -11.17 14.41 -4.09
C ARG A 7 -11.80 15.59 -3.37
N ASP A 8 -12.31 15.38 -2.16
CA ASP A 8 -13.06 16.35 -1.36
C ASP A 8 -12.32 16.72 -0.07
N GLY A 9 -10.97 16.71 -0.09
CA GLY A 9 -10.17 17.10 1.07
C GLY A 9 -10.22 16.09 2.23
N GLY A 10 -10.63 14.85 1.98
CA GLY A 10 -10.65 13.76 2.96
C GLY A 10 -12.03 13.46 3.56
N HIS A 11 -13.10 14.11 3.09
CA HIS A 11 -14.47 13.84 3.58
C HIS A 11 -15.00 12.47 3.14
N SER A 12 -14.67 12.03 1.92
CA SER A 12 -15.03 10.72 1.39
C SER A 12 -13.89 10.06 0.62
N TRP A 13 -13.91 8.72 0.55
CA TRP A 13 -12.86 7.90 -0.05
C TRP A 13 -13.43 6.82 -1.00
N PRO A 14 -14.16 7.21 -2.06
CA PRO A 14 -14.93 6.27 -2.89
C PRO A 14 -14.04 5.43 -3.83
N THR A 15 -12.85 5.91 -4.18
CA THR A 15 -11.94 5.21 -5.09
C THR A 15 -10.95 4.39 -4.25
N ARG A 16 -10.92 3.07 -4.47
CA ARG A 16 -10.02 2.13 -3.80
C ARG A 16 -9.22 1.33 -4.83
N LEU A 17 -7.93 1.23 -4.59
CA LEU A 17 -6.99 0.41 -5.35
C LEU A 17 -6.30 -0.55 -4.37
N ASP A 18 -6.41 -1.85 -4.62
CA ASP A 18 -5.68 -2.84 -3.84
C ASP A 18 -4.29 -3.04 -4.44
N LEU A 19 -3.26 -2.53 -3.74
CA LEU A 19 -1.85 -2.66 -4.12
C LEU A 19 -1.31 -4.07 -3.84
N GLU A 20 -1.94 -4.74 -2.87
CA GLU A 20 -1.69 -6.13 -2.53
C GLU A 20 -2.87 -6.70 -1.74
N LEU A 21 -3.25 -7.95 -2.02
CA LEU A 21 -4.28 -8.66 -1.25
C LEU A 21 -3.63 -9.62 -0.27
N GLY A 22 -4.03 -9.54 1.00
CA GLY A 22 -3.52 -10.41 2.06
C GLY A 22 -4.46 -11.58 2.30
N ASP A 23 -3.90 -12.69 2.76
CA ASP A 23 -4.68 -13.86 3.19
C ASP A 23 -5.17 -13.76 4.65
N GLY A 24 -4.86 -12.64 5.33
CA GLY A 24 -5.30 -12.35 6.69
C GLY A 24 -4.41 -12.91 7.80
N PHE A 25 -3.30 -13.58 7.48
CA PHE A 25 -2.37 -14.07 8.49
C PHE A 25 -1.39 -12.97 8.91
N CYS A 26 -1.63 -12.36 10.07
CA CYS A 26 -0.82 -11.28 10.61
C CYS A 26 -0.71 -11.37 12.14
N LEU A 27 -0.06 -10.38 12.78
CA LEU A 27 0.00 -10.20 14.24
C LEU A 27 0.80 -11.26 15.01
N THR A 28 1.52 -12.15 14.32
CA THR A 28 2.55 -12.98 14.95
C THR A 28 3.90 -12.27 14.87
N ASN A 29 4.75 -12.44 15.88
CA ASN A 29 6.15 -11.98 15.81
C ASN A 29 7.06 -13.10 15.26
N ASN A 30 6.62 -13.78 14.21
CA ASN A 30 7.41 -14.82 13.54
C ASN A 30 7.44 -14.56 12.03
N SER A 31 8.35 -13.66 11.65
CA SER A 31 8.63 -13.37 10.25
C SER A 31 9.50 -14.45 9.62
N GLN A 32 10.35 -15.14 10.39
CA GLN A 32 11.30 -16.14 9.87
C GLN A 32 10.60 -17.30 9.15
N GLU A 33 9.51 -17.81 9.73
CA GLU A 33 8.70 -18.89 9.15
C GLU A 33 7.54 -18.39 8.28
N LYS A 34 7.48 -17.07 8.02
CA LYS A 34 6.41 -16.42 7.25
C LYS A 34 5.01 -16.66 7.84
N LEU A 35 4.94 -16.77 9.17
CA LEU A 35 3.66 -16.81 9.89
C LEU A 35 3.07 -15.41 10.04
N ASN A 36 3.92 -14.37 10.04
CA ASN A 36 3.47 -13.00 9.84
C ASN A 36 3.53 -12.64 8.35
N ARG A 37 2.35 -12.52 7.75
CA ARG A 37 2.14 -12.13 6.35
C ARG A 37 1.44 -10.79 6.24
N GLU A 38 1.72 -9.89 7.18
CA GLU A 38 1.23 -8.52 7.14
C GLU A 38 1.86 -7.68 6.02
N PHE A 39 1.12 -6.64 5.64
CA PHE A 39 1.62 -5.49 4.88
C PHE A 39 1.51 -4.26 5.76
N SER A 40 2.63 -3.67 6.15
CA SER A 40 2.67 -2.63 7.18
C SER A 40 3.56 -1.44 6.79
N TYR A 41 3.49 -0.36 7.57
CA TYR A 41 4.32 0.83 7.45
C TYR A 41 4.41 1.42 6.02
N PRO A 42 3.28 1.86 5.43
CA PRO A 42 3.31 2.48 4.11
C PRO A 42 3.95 3.87 4.16
N SER A 43 4.68 4.19 3.09
CA SER A 43 5.15 5.54 2.74
C SER A 43 4.70 5.87 1.32
N ILE A 44 4.32 7.13 1.09
CA ILE A 44 3.86 7.59 -0.22
C ILE A 44 4.49 8.93 -0.59
N ILE A 45 4.89 9.07 -1.85
CA ILE A 45 5.30 10.35 -2.44
C ILE A 45 4.61 10.54 -3.79
N GLN A 46 4.37 11.79 -4.17
CA GLN A 46 3.96 12.16 -5.51
C GLN A 46 5.19 12.66 -6.29
N ALA A 47 5.38 12.13 -7.49
CA ALA A 47 6.42 12.60 -8.41
C ALA A 47 5.95 13.85 -9.18
N ALA A 48 6.90 14.54 -9.83
CA ALA A 48 6.61 15.76 -10.58
C ALA A 48 5.66 15.55 -11.77
N ASP A 49 5.59 14.34 -12.34
CA ASP A 49 4.65 13.96 -13.40
C ASP A 49 3.23 13.63 -12.87
N GLY A 50 3.03 13.77 -11.56
CA GLY A 50 1.78 13.48 -10.86
C GLY A 50 1.57 12.00 -10.53
N SER A 51 2.47 11.10 -10.92
CA SER A 51 2.42 9.69 -10.53
C SER A 51 2.69 9.53 -9.03
N LEU A 52 2.24 8.41 -8.46
CA LEU A 52 2.45 8.08 -7.05
C LEU A 52 3.44 6.93 -6.92
N HIS A 53 4.36 7.05 -5.97
CA HIS A 53 5.21 5.96 -5.52
C HIS A 53 4.83 5.58 -4.11
N VAL A 54 4.50 4.30 -3.92
CA VAL A 54 4.13 3.74 -2.62
C VAL A 54 5.14 2.65 -2.26
N ALA A 55 5.71 2.73 -1.07
CA ALA A 55 6.55 1.68 -0.50
C ALA A 55 5.92 1.17 0.79
N PHE A 56 6.00 -0.13 1.06
CA PHE A 56 5.51 -0.71 2.30
C PHE A 56 6.26 -1.99 2.67
N THR A 57 6.24 -2.33 3.95
CA THR A 57 6.77 -3.58 4.48
C THR A 57 5.93 -4.74 3.98
N TYR A 58 6.57 -5.74 3.38
CA TYR A 58 5.99 -6.98 2.90
C TYR A 58 6.52 -8.15 3.72
N PHE A 59 5.61 -8.80 4.46
CA PHE A 59 5.88 -10.00 5.29
C PHE A 59 7.10 -9.80 6.20
N PRO A 60 7.11 -8.77 7.06
CA PRO A 60 8.26 -8.10 7.69
C PRO A 60 9.67 -8.61 7.36
N GLN A 61 9.95 -8.69 6.06
CA GLN A 61 11.18 -9.26 5.51
C GLN A 61 11.69 -8.43 4.33
N LYS A 62 10.79 -7.72 3.64
CA LYS A 62 11.07 -6.99 2.40
C LYS A 62 10.33 -5.67 2.40
N ILE A 63 10.81 -4.76 1.56
CA ILE A 63 10.06 -3.57 1.17
C ILE A 63 9.56 -3.79 -0.26
N LYS A 64 8.24 -3.69 -0.46
CA LYS A 64 7.63 -3.68 -1.80
C LYS A 64 7.44 -2.23 -2.22
N HIS A 65 7.80 -1.92 -3.47
CA HIS A 65 7.59 -0.64 -4.11
C HIS A 65 6.58 -0.79 -5.24
N VAL A 66 5.63 0.15 -5.33
CA VAL A 66 4.61 0.22 -6.37
C VAL A 66 4.62 1.62 -6.97
N HIS A 67 4.70 1.70 -8.30
CA HIS A 67 4.54 2.93 -9.06
C HIS A 67 3.15 2.95 -9.71
N LEU A 68 2.42 4.03 -9.50
CA LEU A 68 1.08 4.25 -10.04
C LEU A 68 1.11 5.46 -10.95
N PRO A 69 0.98 5.30 -12.29
CA PRO A 69 0.92 6.43 -13.19
C PRO A 69 -0.34 7.27 -12.93
N LEU A 70 -0.29 8.57 -13.25
CA LEU A 70 -1.38 9.51 -12.96
C LEU A 70 -2.73 9.08 -13.56
N ASN A 71 -2.74 8.38 -14.68
CA ASN A 71 -3.97 7.86 -15.30
C ASN A 71 -4.60 6.69 -14.52
N ALA A 72 -3.83 5.95 -13.72
CA ALA A 72 -4.34 4.85 -12.90
C ALA A 72 -5.07 5.33 -11.63
N ILE A 73 -4.93 6.62 -11.30
CA ILE A 73 -5.48 7.25 -10.08
C ILE A 73 -6.51 8.34 -10.38
N ARG A 74 -6.81 8.58 -11.67
CA ARG A 74 -7.78 9.58 -12.13
C ARG A 74 -9.16 9.01 -12.33
#